data_AF-A0AAU6ARS9-F1
#
_entry.id   AF-A0AAU6ARS9-F1
#
_cell.length_a   1.000
_cell.length_b   1.000
_cell.length_c   1.000
_cell.angle_alpha   90.00
_cell.angle_beta   90.00
_cell.angle_gamma   90.00
#
_symmetry.space_group_name_H-M   'P 1'
#
loop_
_entity.id
_entity.type
_entity.pdbx_description
1 polymer ?
#
loop_
_entity_poly.entity_id
_entity_poly.type
_entity_poly.pdbx_seq_one_letter_code
_entity_poly.pdbx_strand_id
1 'polypeptide(L)'
;MPNPFVARFMHTAVRRGYSMVWQPDTTIGAEVARNTAELPLFGLHRRVSVLPYEMARRHELRVVLGYSVLTDAGTVHFEYRDLTLPMDDAESFFGHLAPAVEDAIARHVDQWSQLRYFPDV
;
A
#
# COMPACT_ATOMS: atom_id res chain seq x y z
N MET A 1 -14.06 -2.23 -11.91
CA MET A 1 -14.55 -2.12 -10.51
C MET A 1 -13.83 -3.15 -9.65
N PRO A 2 -13.48 -2.85 -8.38
CA PRO A 2 -13.09 -3.92 -7.46
C PRO A 2 -14.23 -4.93 -7.37
N ASN A 3 -13.94 -6.21 -7.58
CA ASN A 3 -14.93 -7.27 -7.51
C ASN A 3 -15.57 -7.30 -6.10
N PRO A 4 -16.90 -7.17 -5.95
CA PRO A 4 -17.57 -7.21 -4.65
C PRO A 4 -17.23 -8.44 -3.81
N PHE A 5 -16.92 -9.56 -4.47
CA PHE A 5 -16.42 -10.77 -3.82
C PHE A 5 -15.08 -10.53 -3.12
N VAL A 6 -14.14 -9.85 -3.78
CA VAL A 6 -12.80 -9.57 -3.24
C VAL A 6 -12.89 -8.66 -2.02
N ALA A 7 -13.71 -7.61 -2.07
CA ALA A 7 -13.92 -6.73 -0.93
C ALA A 7 -14.54 -7.48 0.27
N ARG A 8 -15.56 -8.33 0.03
CA ARG A 8 -16.19 -9.14 1.08
C ARG A 8 -15.23 -10.20 1.66
N PHE A 9 -14.42 -10.82 0.82
CA PHE A 9 -13.38 -11.76 1.25
C PHE A 9 -12.36 -11.06 2.16
N MET A 10 -11.86 -9.90 1.76
CA MET A 10 -10.92 -9.09 2.55
C MET A 10 -11.52 -8.67 3.90
N HIS A 11 -12.77 -8.18 3.93
CA HIS A 11 -13.45 -7.89 5.21
C HIS A 11 -13.54 -9.11 6.13
N THR A 12 -13.79 -10.29 5.57
CA THR A 12 -13.89 -11.54 6.35
C THR A 12 -12.52 -11.96 6.87
N ALA A 13 -11.47 -11.80 6.07
CA ALA A 13 -10.10 -12.11 6.44
C ALA A 13 -9.64 -11.24 7.62
N VAL A 14 -9.80 -9.92 7.52
CA VAL A 14 -9.44 -8.99 8.60
C VAL A 14 -10.15 -9.32 9.91
N ARG A 15 -11.47 -9.58 9.86
CA ARG A 15 -12.25 -9.97 11.05
C ARG A 15 -11.82 -11.29 11.69
N ARG A 16 -11.08 -12.12 10.96
CA ARG A 16 -10.51 -13.38 11.45
C ARG A 16 -9.05 -13.22 11.90
N GLY A 17 -8.52 -12.01 11.93
CA GLY A 17 -7.14 -11.71 12.34
C GLY A 17 -6.10 -11.93 11.25
N TYR A 18 -6.49 -11.94 9.97
CA TYR A 18 -5.53 -11.99 8.87
C TYR A 18 -5.13 -10.59 8.41
N SER A 19 -3.83 -10.33 8.32
CA SER A 19 -3.26 -9.14 7.67
C SER A 19 -3.51 -9.17 6.16
N MET A 20 -3.48 -7.99 5.53
CA MET A 20 -3.58 -7.88 4.07
C MET A 20 -2.28 -7.33 3.50
N VAL A 21 -1.95 -7.74 2.28
CA VAL A 21 -0.76 -7.26 1.56
C VAL A 21 -1.21 -6.49 0.33
N TRP A 22 -0.66 -5.30 0.12
CA TRP A 22 -0.95 -4.49 -1.06
C TRP A 22 0.33 -3.96 -1.70
N GLN A 23 0.33 -3.80 -3.02
CA GLN A 23 1.42 -3.19 -3.77
C GLN A 23 1.14 -1.70 -3.99
N PRO A 24 2.02 -0.77 -3.58
CA PRO A 24 1.69 0.65 -3.42
C PRO A 24 1.45 1.35 -4.74
N ASP A 25 2.08 0.86 -5.79
CA ASP A 25 2.14 1.48 -7.10
C ASP A 25 1.29 0.75 -8.15
N THR A 26 0.46 -0.22 -7.73
CA THR A 26 -0.45 -0.90 -8.66
C THR A 26 -1.49 0.08 -9.17
N THR A 27 -1.28 0.52 -10.41
CA THR A 27 -2.21 1.40 -11.10
C THR A 27 -3.46 0.63 -11.49
N ILE A 28 -4.62 1.28 -11.32
CA ILE A 28 -5.87 0.77 -11.87
C ILE A 28 -6.20 1.53 -13.14
N GLY A 29 -6.80 0.84 -14.12
CA GLY A 29 -7.19 1.43 -15.39
C GLY A 29 -8.12 2.64 -15.21
N ALA A 30 -8.03 3.60 -16.15
CA ALA A 30 -8.73 4.89 -16.10
C ALA A 30 -10.27 4.76 -15.99
N GLU A 31 -10.84 3.64 -16.41
CA GLU A 31 -12.28 3.36 -16.39
C GLU A 31 -12.88 3.17 -14.98
N VAL A 32 -12.05 3.12 -13.92
CA VAL A 32 -12.49 2.80 -12.54
C VAL A 32 -12.53 4.02 -11.60
N ALA A 33 -12.54 5.24 -12.17
CA ALA A 33 -12.28 6.51 -11.48
C ALA A 33 -12.99 6.78 -10.13
N ARG A 34 -14.16 6.17 -9.86
CA ARG A 34 -14.89 6.41 -8.59
C ARG A 34 -14.23 5.79 -7.35
N ASN A 35 -13.39 4.77 -7.52
CA ASN A 35 -12.73 4.06 -6.42
C ASN A 35 -11.21 4.18 -6.50
N THR A 36 -10.75 5.34 -6.99
CA THR A 36 -9.33 5.64 -7.13
C THR A 36 -8.98 6.92 -6.40
N ALA A 37 -7.76 6.99 -5.88
CA ALA A 37 -7.14 8.22 -5.37
C ALA A 37 -5.81 8.47 -6.09
N GLU A 38 -5.29 9.68 -5.98
CA GLU A 38 -3.96 10.00 -6.47
C GLU A 38 -2.89 9.57 -5.47
N LEU A 39 -1.87 8.88 -5.98
CA LEU A 39 -0.63 8.62 -5.28
C LEU A 39 0.48 9.36 -6.04
N PRO A 40 0.98 10.50 -5.52
CA PRO A 40 2.11 11.19 -6.11
C PRO A 40 3.38 10.39 -5.84
N LEU A 41 4.01 9.85 -6.88
CA LEU A 41 5.31 9.17 -6.78
C LEU A 41 6.29 9.77 -7.79
N PHE A 42 7.41 10.30 -7.31
CA PHE A 42 8.47 10.93 -8.09
C PHE A 42 7.94 12.01 -9.05
N GLY A 43 6.98 12.82 -8.58
CA GLY A 43 6.34 13.86 -9.39
C GLY A 43 5.34 13.32 -10.43
N LEU A 44 5.08 12.01 -10.48
CA LEU A 44 4.04 11.41 -11.31
C LEU A 44 2.79 11.13 -10.47
N HIS A 45 1.63 11.53 -10.98
CA HIS A 45 0.34 11.26 -10.35
C HIS A 45 -0.19 9.91 -10.81
N ARG A 46 -0.08 8.89 -9.95
CA ARG A 46 -0.60 7.54 -10.23
C ARG A 46 -2.00 7.39 -9.66
N ARG A 47 -2.91 6.75 -10.41
CA ARG A 47 -4.24 6.38 -9.90
C ARG A 47 -4.22 5.00 -9.28
N VAL A 48 -4.47 4.92 -7.98
CA VAL A 48 -4.43 3.69 -7.19
C VAL A 48 -5.77 3.36 -6.55
N SER A 49 -5.96 2.13 -6.10
CA SER A 49 -7.19 1.68 -5.41
C SER A 49 -7.31 2.35 -4.06
N VAL A 50 -8.50 2.88 -3.72
CA VAL A 50 -8.80 3.36 -2.36
C VAL A 50 -9.06 2.25 -1.36
N LEU A 51 -9.13 0.98 -1.81
CA LEU A 51 -9.47 -0.15 -0.93
C LEU A 51 -8.53 -0.32 0.28
N PRO A 52 -7.20 -0.12 0.20
CA PRO A 52 -6.31 -0.17 1.36
C PRO A 52 -6.71 0.85 2.43
N TYR A 53 -6.97 2.08 2.02
CA TYR A 53 -7.43 3.15 2.91
C TYR A 53 -8.78 2.79 3.55
N GLU A 54 -9.75 2.36 2.74
CA GLU A 54 -11.07 1.95 3.24
C GLU A 54 -10.99 0.83 4.28
N MET A 55 -10.10 -0.15 4.06
CA MET A 55 -9.91 -1.25 5.00
C MET A 55 -9.20 -0.79 6.27
N ALA A 56 -8.11 -0.01 6.14
CA ALA A 56 -7.35 0.49 7.27
C ALA A 56 -8.23 1.37 8.17
N ARG A 57 -8.98 2.30 7.58
CA ARG A 57 -9.90 3.17 8.30
C ARG A 57 -11.04 2.38 8.96
N ARG A 58 -11.70 1.48 8.21
CA ARG A 58 -12.90 0.79 8.71
C ARG A 58 -12.62 -0.17 9.86
N HIS A 59 -11.47 -0.83 9.84
CA HIS A 59 -11.11 -1.81 10.86
C HIS A 59 -10.00 -1.31 11.79
N GLU A 60 -9.70 -0.01 11.75
CA GLU A 60 -8.69 0.64 12.61
C GLU A 60 -7.33 -0.08 12.55
N LEU A 61 -6.92 -0.47 11.35
CA LEU A 61 -5.70 -1.26 11.13
C LEU A 61 -4.45 -0.38 11.23
N ARG A 62 -3.40 -0.95 11.82
CA ARG A 62 -2.06 -0.41 11.73
C ARG A 62 -1.59 -0.49 10.27
N VAL A 63 -0.82 0.49 9.80
CA VAL A 63 -0.22 0.44 8.46
C VAL A 63 1.28 0.37 8.58
N VAL A 64 1.87 -0.60 7.88
CA VAL A 64 3.28 -0.96 7.88
C VAL A 64 3.77 -0.98 6.44
N LEU A 65 4.77 -0.19 6.09
CA LEU A 65 5.51 -0.38 4.85
C LEU A 65 6.48 -1.54 5.04
N GLY A 66 6.50 -2.53 4.14
CA GLY A 66 7.48 -3.61 4.29
C GLY A 66 7.90 -4.28 3.00
N TYR A 67 9.21 -4.38 2.84
CA TYR A 67 9.84 -4.75 1.58
C TYR A 67 11.05 -5.63 1.81
N SER A 68 11.41 -6.41 0.79
CA SER A 68 12.62 -7.21 0.81
C SER A 68 13.76 -6.53 0.06
N VAL A 69 14.98 -6.72 0.55
CA VAL A 69 16.22 -6.25 -0.06
C VAL A 69 17.16 -7.43 -0.21
N LEU A 70 17.62 -7.69 -1.44
CA LEU A 70 18.72 -8.60 -1.72
C LEU A 70 20.03 -7.89 -1.45
N THR A 71 20.84 -8.48 -0.58
CA THR A 71 22.20 -7.99 -0.27
C THR A 71 23.23 -8.56 -1.22
N ASP A 72 24.42 -7.94 -1.28
CA ASP A 72 25.56 -8.43 -2.07
C ASP A 72 25.97 -9.87 -1.74
N ALA A 73 25.65 -10.34 -0.53
CA ALA A 73 25.88 -11.70 -0.09
C ALA A 73 24.83 -12.72 -0.59
N GLY A 74 23.89 -12.30 -1.44
CA GLY A 74 22.77 -13.12 -1.91
C GLY A 74 21.72 -13.43 -0.83
N THR A 75 21.78 -12.74 0.31
CA THR A 75 20.82 -12.89 1.42
C THR A 75 19.67 -11.91 1.25
N VAL A 76 18.43 -12.37 1.52
CA VAL A 76 17.23 -11.55 1.50
C VAL A 76 16.95 -11.01 2.90
N HIS A 77 16.90 -9.70 3.05
CA HIS A 77 16.53 -8.98 4.26
C HIS A 77 15.12 -8.42 4.12
N PHE A 78 14.32 -8.50 5.18
CA PHE A 78 12.99 -7.91 5.21
C PHE A 78 12.99 -6.68 6.12
N GLU A 79 12.57 -5.55 5.56
CA GLU A 79 12.39 -4.29 6.25
C GLU A 79 10.92 -4.07 6.54
N TYR A 80 10.60 -3.57 7.73
CA TYR A 80 9.25 -3.21 8.16
C TYR A 80 9.29 -1.86 8.87
N ARG A 81 8.39 -0.96 8.47
CA ARG A 81 8.30 0.39 9.01
C ARG A 81 6.85 0.75 9.28
N ASP A 82 6.58 1.12 10.53
CA ASP A 82 5.28 1.67 10.90
C ASP A 82 5.03 3.02 10.27
N LEU A 83 3.82 3.19 9.76
CA LEU A 83 3.35 4.42 9.16
C LEU A 83 2.18 4.98 9.96
N THR A 84 2.36 6.21 10.46
CA THR A 84 1.26 7.01 10.98
C THR A 84 0.67 7.80 9.82
N LEU A 85 -0.48 7.36 9.33
CA LEU A 85 -1.18 7.96 8.19
C LEU A 85 -2.46 8.64 8.64
N PRO A 86 -2.82 9.81 8.10
CA PRO A 86 -4.11 10.42 8.36
C PRO A 86 -5.23 9.56 7.76
N MET A 87 -6.37 9.50 8.46
CA MET A 87 -7.52 8.67 8.10
C MET A 87 -8.76 9.51 7.73
N ASP A 88 -8.58 10.81 7.49
CA ASP A 88 -9.67 11.75 7.17
C ASP A 88 -10.24 11.46 5.77
N ASP A 89 -9.36 11.33 4.79
CA ASP A 89 -9.68 11.06 3.39
C ASP A 89 -8.56 10.26 2.70
N ALA A 90 -8.88 9.67 1.54
CA ALA A 90 -7.95 8.83 0.80
C ALA A 90 -6.75 9.61 0.24
N GLU A 91 -6.95 10.85 -0.22
CA GLU A 91 -5.87 11.66 -0.82
C GLU A 91 -4.83 12.02 0.25
N SER A 92 -5.27 12.42 1.44
CA SER A 92 -4.43 12.66 2.60
C SER A 92 -3.66 11.39 3.00
N PHE A 93 -4.34 10.24 3.04
CA PHE A 93 -3.70 8.95 3.33
C PHE A 93 -2.58 8.62 2.34
N PHE A 94 -2.86 8.67 1.04
CA PHE A 94 -1.88 8.33 0.00
C PHE A 94 -0.78 9.37 -0.13
N GLY A 95 -1.09 10.66 0.05
CA GLY A 95 -0.11 11.74 0.09
C GLY A 95 0.92 11.59 1.22
N HIS A 96 0.53 11.02 2.36
CA HIS A 96 1.47 10.73 3.46
C HIS A 96 2.19 9.39 3.30
N LEU A 97 1.59 8.44 2.58
CA LEU A 97 2.24 7.17 2.23
C LEU A 97 3.39 7.39 1.22
N ALA A 98 3.17 8.29 0.25
CA ALA A 98 4.06 8.53 -0.88
C ALA A 98 5.53 8.75 -0.49
N PRO A 99 5.90 9.67 0.43
CA PRO A 99 7.30 9.90 0.77
C PRO A 99 8.01 8.67 1.35
N ALA A 100 7.30 7.82 2.10
CA ALA A 100 7.89 6.60 2.66
C ALA A 100 8.16 5.56 1.55
N VAL A 101 7.26 5.47 0.57
CA VAL A 101 7.42 4.61 -0.60
C VAL A 101 8.54 5.12 -1.51
N GLU A 102 8.60 6.43 -1.77
CA GLU A 102 9.66 7.06 -2.55
C GLU A 102 11.04 6.87 -1.91
N ASP A 103 11.16 7.06 -0.60
CA ASP A 103 12.41 6.83 0.15
C ASP A 103 12.87 5.36 0.04
N ALA A 104 11.94 4.40 0.15
CA ALA A 104 12.24 2.99 -0.02
C ALA A 104 12.69 2.65 -1.47
N ILE A 105 12.00 3.21 -2.47
CA ILE A 105 12.38 3.06 -3.88
C ILE A 105 13.74 3.69 -4.15
N ALA A 106 14.01 4.90 -3.65
CA ALA A 106 15.25 5.62 -3.90
C ALA A 106 16.47 4.89 -3.32
N ARG A 107 16.33 4.27 -2.14
CA ARG A 107 17.41 3.50 -1.49
C ARG A 107 17.72 2.17 -2.17
N HIS A 108 16.74 1.59 -2.87
CA HIS A 108 16.81 0.25 -3.46
C HIS A 108 16.29 0.26 -4.90
N VAL A 109 16.68 1.26 -5.69
CA VAL A 109 16.10 1.53 -7.02
C VAL A 109 16.33 0.39 -8.01
N ASP A 110 17.46 -0.29 -7.88
CA ASP A 110 17.84 -1.50 -8.62
C ASP A 110 16.96 -2.72 -8.29
N GLN A 111 16.21 -2.65 -7.20
CA GLN A 111 15.38 -3.73 -6.67
C GLN A 111 13.90 -3.33 -6.50
N TRP A 112 13.47 -2.20 -7.10
CA TRP A 112 12.12 -1.63 -6.95
C TRP A 112 11.02 -2.68 -7.04
N SER A 113 11.07 -3.59 -8.02
CA SER A 113 10.02 -4.60 -8.27
C SER A 113 9.69 -5.51 -7.08
N GLN A 114 10.47 -5.46 -5.98
CA GLN A 114 10.27 -6.21 -4.75
C GLN A 114 9.54 -5.47 -3.61
N LEU A 115 9.27 -4.16 -3.72
CA LEU A 115 8.66 -3.38 -2.63
C LEU A 115 7.17 -3.69 -2.43
N ARG A 116 6.73 -3.94 -1.18
CA ARG A 116 5.31 -4.15 -0.80
C ARG A 116 4.95 -3.33 0.45
N TYR A 117 3.68 -3.25 0.83
CA TYR A 117 3.26 -2.72 2.14
C TYR A 117 2.04 -3.48 2.68
N PHE A 118 1.79 -3.32 3.98
CA PHE A 118 0.93 -4.15 4.80
C PHE A 118 0.07 -3.28 5.73
N PRO A 119 -1.26 -3.25 5.61
CA PRO A 119 -2.09 -3.01 6.78
C PRO A 119 -2.02 -4.25 7.70
N ASP A 120 -1.48 -4.05 8.90
CA ASP A 120 -1.32 -5.02 9.98
C ASP A 120 -2.51 -4.96 10.95
N VAL A 121 -2.93 -6.11 11.47
CA VAL A 121 -4.05 -6.25 12.43
C VAL A 121 -3.49 -6.41 13.84
#